data_AF-A0AAD5YAT3-F1
#
_entry.id   AF-A0AAD5YAT3-F1
#
_cell.length_a   1.000
_cell.length_b   1.000
_cell.length_c   1.000
_cell.angle_alpha   90.00
_cell.angle_beta   90.00
_cell.angle_gamma   90.00
#
_symmetry.space_group_name_H-M   'P 1'
#
loop_
_entity.id
_entity.type
_entity.pdbx_description
1 polymer ?
#
loop_
_entity_poly.entity_id
_entity_poly.type
_entity_poly.pdbx_seq_one_letter_code
_entity_poly.pdbx_strand_id
1 'polypeptide(L)'
;MKFVLLVSIALAAAPSAPAGFAAIDISTLPGDGKAALANADKVCPPGSDPKTLSQKGELGESAELQLFNPAIAAATDPKAKAAIQCQKARNKVLKNECLLNEAKITGDQAKLAIHTKQVTKNIATVTTACANVDSALFIQ
;
A
#
# COMPACT_ATOMS: atom_id res chain seq x y z
N MET A 1 17.93 -37.08 41.76
CA MET A 1 16.85 -36.17 41.36
C MET A 1 17.16 -35.70 39.95
N LYS A 2 16.30 -36.01 38.97
CA LYS A 2 16.55 -35.84 37.53
C LYS A 2 15.91 -34.51 37.10
N PHE A 3 16.71 -33.49 36.81
CA PHE A 3 16.23 -32.21 36.27
C PHE A 3 15.95 -32.38 34.78
N VAL A 4 14.68 -32.33 34.39
CA VAL A 4 14.25 -32.22 33.00
C VAL A 4 14.11 -30.75 32.69
N LEU A 5 15.04 -30.22 31.89
CA LEU A 5 15.00 -28.85 31.39
C LEU A 5 14.02 -28.79 30.21
N LEU A 6 12.80 -28.30 30.45
CA LEU A 6 11.83 -28.00 29.39
C LEU A 6 12.23 -26.68 28.73
N VAL A 7 12.85 -26.77 27.55
CA VAL A 7 13.04 -25.62 26.66
C VAL A 7 11.71 -25.37 25.95
N SER A 8 10.95 -24.39 26.43
CA SER A 8 9.77 -23.87 25.74
C SER A 8 10.22 -23.06 24.52
N ILE A 9 10.16 -23.68 23.33
CA ILE A 9 10.30 -22.96 22.07
C ILE A 9 8.99 -22.19 21.86
N ALA A 10 9.04 -20.87 22.05
CA ALA A 10 7.94 -19.99 21.65
C ALA A 10 7.88 -19.98 20.11
N LEU A 11 6.93 -20.70 19.55
CA LEU A 11 6.62 -20.67 18.12
C LEU A 11 5.98 -19.31 17.82
N ALA A 12 6.76 -18.35 17.33
CA ALA A 12 6.23 -17.10 16.83
C ALA A 12 5.27 -17.41 15.68
N ALA A 13 3.98 -17.11 15.86
CA ALA A 13 2.98 -17.28 14.83
C ALA A 13 3.40 -16.47 13.59
N ALA A 14 3.49 -17.12 12.44
CA ALA A 14 3.72 -16.44 11.19
C ALA A 14 2.62 -15.37 11.00
N PRO A 15 2.96 -14.15 10.56
CA PRO A 15 1.95 -13.13 10.30
C PRO A 15 0.93 -13.67 9.30
N SER A 16 -0.35 -13.65 9.68
CA SER A 16 -1.45 -14.05 8.81
C SER A 16 -1.57 -13.08 7.63
N ALA A 17 -1.79 -13.61 6.43
CA ALA A 17 -2.00 -12.80 5.24
C ALA A 17 -3.18 -11.81 5.44
N PRO A 18 -3.11 -10.59 4.87
CA PRO A 18 -4.19 -9.62 4.95
C PRO A 18 -5.49 -10.16 4.32
N ALA A 19 -6.63 -9.88 4.95
CA ALA A 19 -7.96 -10.37 4.57
C ALA A 19 -8.55 -9.73 3.28
N GLY A 20 -7.72 -9.08 2.46
CA GLY A 20 -8.12 -8.33 1.26
C GLY A 20 -7.69 -6.86 1.29
N PHE A 21 -8.00 -6.12 0.22
CA PHE A 21 -7.57 -4.73 0.06
C PHE A 21 -8.07 -3.80 1.16
N ALA A 22 -9.31 -3.97 1.64
CA ALA A 22 -9.87 -3.15 2.72
C ALA A 22 -9.03 -3.16 4.00
N ALA A 23 -8.27 -4.24 4.27
CA ALA A 23 -7.40 -4.33 5.44
C ALA A 23 -6.14 -3.46 5.34
N ILE A 24 -5.81 -2.97 4.14
CA ILE A 24 -4.61 -2.19 3.85
C ILE A 24 -4.92 -0.84 3.20
N ASP A 25 -6.20 -0.53 2.97
CA ASP A 25 -6.60 0.63 2.20
C ASP A 25 -6.22 1.95 2.91
N ILE A 26 -5.43 2.75 2.20
CA ILE A 26 -5.08 4.12 2.62
C ILE A 26 -5.70 5.18 1.70
N SER A 27 -6.45 4.76 0.67
CA SER A 27 -6.89 5.63 -0.42
C SER A 27 -7.89 6.69 0.04
N THR A 28 -8.69 6.36 1.04
CA THR A 28 -9.67 7.25 1.66
C THR A 28 -9.07 8.19 2.72
N LEU A 29 -7.84 7.92 3.18
CA LEU A 29 -7.19 8.72 4.22
C LEU A 29 -6.79 10.10 3.66
N PRO A 30 -7.06 11.20 4.39
CA PRO A 30 -6.77 12.55 3.91
C PRO A 30 -5.27 12.86 3.88
N GLY A 31 -4.92 13.92 3.16
CA GLY A 31 -3.57 14.47 3.12
C GLY A 31 -2.91 14.41 1.73
N ASP A 32 -1.71 14.97 1.69
CA ASP A 32 -0.85 15.09 0.51
C ASP A 32 0.02 13.83 0.30
N GLY A 33 0.97 13.89 -0.64
CA GLY A 33 1.86 12.77 -0.91
C GLY A 33 2.71 12.34 0.28
N LYS A 34 3.10 13.26 1.17
CA LYS A 34 3.88 12.93 2.37
C LYS A 34 3.01 12.18 3.38
N ALA A 35 1.77 12.63 3.57
CA ALA A 35 0.81 11.91 4.40
C ALA A 35 0.50 10.51 3.84
N ALA A 36 0.37 10.38 2.52
CA ALA A 36 0.18 9.09 1.86
C ALA A 36 1.36 8.14 2.09
N LEU A 37 2.60 8.61 1.97
CA LEU A 37 3.79 7.80 2.29
C LEU A 37 3.78 7.38 3.77
N ALA A 38 3.53 8.30 4.69
CA ALA A 38 3.49 7.98 6.12
C ALA A 38 2.39 6.96 6.46
N ASN A 39 1.27 6.95 5.75
CA ASN A 39 0.24 5.93 5.90
C ASN A 39 0.66 4.60 5.27
N ALA A 40 1.32 4.62 4.12
CA ALA A 40 1.89 3.43 3.51
C ALA A 40 2.95 2.78 4.41
N ASP A 41 3.82 3.56 5.06
CA ASP A 41 4.85 3.07 5.98
C ASP A 41 4.26 2.32 7.19
N LYS A 42 3.10 2.78 7.71
CA LYS A 42 2.38 2.08 8.79
C LYS A 42 1.87 0.72 8.34
N VAL A 43 1.40 0.65 7.09
CA VAL A 43 0.84 -0.58 6.52
C VAL A 43 1.94 -1.54 6.06
N CYS A 44 3.06 -1.02 5.54
CA CYS A 44 4.16 -1.76 4.94
C CYS A 44 5.51 -1.40 5.56
N PRO A 45 5.72 -1.65 6.87
CA PRO A 45 6.94 -1.22 7.55
C PRO A 45 8.16 -2.03 7.06
N PRO A 46 9.36 -1.41 7.00
CA PRO A 46 10.57 -1.99 6.42
C PRO A 46 11.15 -3.21 7.16
N GLY A 47 10.60 -3.57 8.33
CA GLY A 47 10.94 -4.80 9.08
C GLY A 47 9.90 -5.92 8.97
N SER A 48 8.88 -5.77 8.13
CA SER A 48 7.89 -6.84 7.89
C SER A 48 8.48 -8.01 7.14
N ASP A 49 7.85 -9.17 7.27
CA ASP A 49 8.15 -10.34 6.44
C ASP A 49 7.98 -10.01 4.93
N PRO A 50 8.96 -10.36 4.05
CA PRO A 50 8.92 -10.06 2.63
C PRO A 50 7.69 -10.62 1.91
N LYS A 51 7.25 -11.84 2.28
CA LYS A 51 6.06 -12.45 1.67
C LYS A 51 4.81 -11.62 1.99
N THR A 52 4.69 -11.17 3.23
CA THR A 52 3.60 -10.28 3.66
C THR A 52 3.62 -8.95 2.89
N LEU A 53 4.80 -8.34 2.71
CA LEU A 53 4.95 -7.10 1.93
C LEU A 53 4.54 -7.31 0.46
N SER A 54 4.98 -8.41 -0.13
CA SER A 54 4.64 -8.77 -1.51
C SER A 54 3.13 -8.92 -1.69
N GLN A 55 2.47 -9.68 -0.80
CA GLN A 55 1.01 -9.85 -0.80
C GLN A 55 0.25 -8.54 -0.68
N LYS A 56 0.72 -7.60 0.16
CA LYS A 56 0.11 -6.26 0.26
C LYS A 56 0.29 -5.46 -1.03
N GLY A 57 1.47 -5.56 -1.66
CA GLY A 57 1.72 -5.00 -2.98
C GLY A 57 0.77 -5.54 -4.05
N GLU A 58 0.58 -6.85 -4.09
CA GLU A 58 -0.36 -7.54 -5.01
C GLU A 58 -1.81 -7.13 -4.77
N LEU A 59 -2.24 -6.98 -3.52
CA LEU A 59 -3.57 -6.45 -3.19
C LEU A 59 -3.76 -5.02 -3.70
N GLY A 60 -2.75 -4.16 -3.55
CA GLY A 60 -2.75 -2.80 -4.10
C GLY A 60 -2.80 -2.78 -5.63
N GLU A 61 -2.09 -3.69 -6.31
CA GLU A 61 -2.19 -3.86 -7.77
C GLU A 61 -3.58 -4.32 -8.18
N SER A 62 -4.13 -5.32 -7.50
CA SER A 62 -5.47 -5.83 -7.76
C SER A 62 -6.53 -4.75 -7.61
N ALA A 63 -6.45 -3.93 -6.55
CA ALA A 63 -7.35 -2.79 -6.37
C ALA A 63 -7.20 -1.73 -7.49
N GLU A 64 -5.99 -1.48 -7.98
CA GLU A 64 -5.80 -0.62 -9.15
C GLU A 64 -6.55 -1.15 -10.39
N LEU A 65 -6.39 -2.44 -10.68
CA LEU A 65 -6.93 -3.06 -11.89
C LEU A 65 -8.45 -3.31 -11.82
N GLN A 66 -8.96 -3.70 -10.64
CA GLN A 66 -10.33 -4.19 -10.48
C GLN A 66 -11.28 -3.15 -9.90
N LEU A 67 -10.78 -2.18 -9.12
CA LEU A 67 -11.61 -1.14 -8.48
C LEU A 67 -11.39 0.22 -9.14
N PHE A 68 -10.17 0.75 -9.09
CA PHE A 68 -9.91 2.13 -9.49
C PHE A 68 -9.98 2.35 -11.01
N ASN A 69 -9.36 1.48 -11.82
CA ASN A 69 -9.38 1.65 -13.27
C ASN A 69 -10.79 1.60 -13.86
N PRO A 70 -11.64 0.61 -13.52
CA PRO A 70 -13.02 0.59 -14.00
C PRO A 70 -13.83 1.78 -13.50
N ALA A 71 -13.68 2.18 -12.22
CA ALA A 71 -14.40 3.32 -11.68
C ALA A 71 -14.04 4.65 -12.38
N ILE A 72 -12.75 4.87 -12.71
CA ILE A 72 -12.31 6.05 -13.48
C ILE A 72 -12.89 6.03 -14.90
N ALA A 73 -13.01 4.85 -15.52
CA ALA A 73 -13.58 4.70 -16.85
C ALA A 73 -15.09 4.95 -16.85
N ALA A 74 -15.79 4.53 -15.80
CA ALA A 74 -17.23 4.72 -15.63
C ALA A 74 -17.62 6.15 -15.19
N ALA A 75 -16.73 6.87 -14.51
CA ALA A 75 -17.00 8.21 -14.00
C ALA A 75 -17.18 9.24 -15.13
N THR A 76 -18.41 9.74 -15.25
CA THR A 76 -18.78 10.82 -16.19
C THR A 76 -18.62 12.21 -15.56
N ASP A 77 -18.84 12.33 -14.26
CA ASP A 77 -18.65 13.57 -13.52
C ASP A 77 -17.15 13.85 -13.30
N PRO A 78 -16.64 15.04 -13.70
CA PRO A 78 -15.22 15.37 -13.56
C PRO A 78 -14.73 15.39 -12.11
N LYS A 79 -15.56 15.78 -11.14
CA LYS A 79 -15.17 15.85 -9.73
C LYS A 79 -15.06 14.45 -9.13
N ALA A 80 -16.02 13.58 -9.42
CA ALA A 80 -15.97 12.17 -9.05
C ALA A 80 -14.73 11.49 -9.67
N LYS A 81 -14.46 11.75 -10.95
CA LYS A 81 -13.27 11.23 -11.62
C LYS A 81 -11.97 11.69 -10.96
N ALA A 82 -11.86 12.98 -10.61
CA ALA A 82 -10.72 13.51 -9.88
C ALA A 82 -10.57 12.86 -8.49
N ALA A 83 -11.69 12.63 -7.79
CA ALA A 83 -11.69 11.96 -6.50
C ALA A 83 -11.16 10.52 -6.58
N ILE A 84 -11.64 9.75 -7.56
CA ILE A 84 -11.16 8.37 -7.77
C ILE A 84 -9.68 8.37 -8.22
N GLN A 85 -9.25 9.34 -9.02
CA GLN A 85 -7.83 9.49 -9.40
C GLN A 85 -6.94 9.78 -8.20
N CYS A 86 -7.41 10.61 -7.25
CA CYS A 86 -6.72 10.84 -5.98
C CYS A 86 -6.59 9.54 -5.16
N GLN A 87 -7.68 8.78 -4.99
CA GLN A 87 -7.66 7.49 -4.30
C GLN A 87 -6.68 6.51 -4.96
N LYS A 88 -6.72 6.40 -6.29
CA LYS A 88 -5.78 5.59 -7.07
C LYS A 88 -4.33 6.02 -6.85
N ALA A 89 -4.04 7.33 -6.82
CA ALA A 89 -2.71 7.85 -6.59
C ALA A 89 -2.17 7.45 -5.21
N ARG A 90 -3.01 7.51 -4.16
CA ARG A 90 -2.67 7.04 -2.81
C ARG A 90 -2.42 5.52 -2.77
N ASN A 91 -3.28 4.73 -3.42
CA ASN A 91 -3.07 3.29 -3.56
C ASN A 91 -1.73 2.95 -4.26
N LYS A 92 -1.33 3.76 -5.25
CA LYS A 92 -0.02 3.58 -5.90
C LYS A 92 1.15 3.85 -4.98
N VAL A 93 1.05 4.79 -4.03
CA VAL A 93 2.07 4.98 -3.00
C VAL A 93 2.16 3.73 -2.13
N LEU A 94 1.02 3.24 -1.61
CA LEU A 94 0.96 2.01 -0.81
C LEU A 94 1.63 0.82 -1.52
N LYS A 95 1.13 0.46 -2.72
CA LYS A 95 1.64 -0.66 -3.52
C LYS A 95 3.15 -0.60 -3.67
N ASN A 96 3.67 0.54 -4.10
CA ASN A 96 5.10 0.66 -4.39
C ASN A 96 5.96 0.73 -3.13
N GLU A 97 5.45 1.26 -2.02
CA GLU A 97 6.18 1.24 -0.75
C GLU A 97 6.32 -0.19 -0.20
N CYS A 98 5.26 -1.00 -0.30
CA CYS A 98 5.31 -2.41 0.09
C CYS A 98 6.35 -3.19 -0.73
N LEU A 99 6.31 -3.04 -2.06
CA LEU A 99 7.26 -3.71 -2.95
C LEU A 99 8.69 -3.14 -2.85
N LEU A 100 8.84 -1.86 -2.50
CA LEU A 100 10.12 -1.25 -2.19
C LEU A 100 10.74 -1.89 -0.94
N ASN A 101 9.96 -2.03 0.13
CA ASN A 101 10.44 -2.62 1.37
C ASN A 101 10.70 -4.13 1.24
N GLU A 102 9.90 -4.85 0.44
CA GLU A 102 10.21 -6.22 0.02
C GLU A 102 11.59 -6.28 -0.67
N ALA A 103 11.83 -5.40 -1.65
CA ALA A 103 13.08 -5.35 -2.41
C ALA A 103 14.29 -5.02 -1.53
N LYS A 104 14.14 -4.10 -0.55
CA LYS A 104 15.20 -3.79 0.41
C LYS A 104 15.61 -5.03 1.23
N ILE A 105 14.65 -5.84 1.66
CA ILE A 105 14.93 -7.03 2.49
C ILE A 105 15.50 -8.18 1.65
N THR A 106 14.94 -8.41 0.46
CA THR A 106 15.37 -9.49 -0.45
C THR A 106 16.65 -9.17 -1.21
N GLY A 107 17.07 -7.91 -1.23
CA GLY A 107 18.27 -7.46 -1.95
C GLY A 107 18.08 -7.31 -3.46
N ASP A 108 16.84 -7.36 -3.97
CA ASP A 108 16.52 -7.20 -5.39
C ASP A 108 16.73 -5.76 -5.85
N GLN A 109 17.91 -5.49 -6.43
CA GLN A 109 18.30 -4.15 -6.87
C GLN A 109 17.44 -3.61 -8.02
N ALA A 110 16.90 -4.49 -8.87
CA ALA A 110 16.05 -4.07 -9.99
C ALA A 110 14.70 -3.56 -9.47
N LYS A 111 14.05 -4.34 -8.59
CA LYS A 111 12.83 -3.90 -7.91
C LYS A 111 13.06 -2.65 -7.06
N LEU A 112 14.18 -2.59 -6.34
CA LEU A 112 14.53 -1.43 -5.52
C LEU A 112 14.56 -0.13 -6.35
N ALA A 113 15.25 -0.16 -7.49
CA ALA A 113 15.35 1.01 -8.38
C ALA A 113 14.00 1.39 -8.99
N ILE A 114 13.19 0.40 -9.40
CA ILE A 114 11.84 0.63 -9.95
C ILE A 114 10.95 1.29 -8.90
N HIS A 115 10.82 0.67 -7.72
CA HIS A 115 9.85 1.12 -6.73
C HIS A 115 10.28 2.42 -6.04
N THR A 116 11.58 2.70 -5.90
CA THR A 116 12.06 4.01 -5.41
C THR A 116 11.59 5.14 -6.34
N LYS A 117 11.73 4.96 -7.66
CA LYS A 117 11.27 5.95 -8.65
C LYS A 117 9.74 6.09 -8.62
N GLN A 118 9.03 4.96 -8.53
CA GLN A 118 7.56 4.99 -8.51
C GLN A 118 7.02 5.65 -7.24
N VAL A 119 7.55 5.34 -6.05
CA VAL A 119 7.14 6.01 -4.80
C VAL A 119 7.32 7.52 -4.93
N THR A 120 8.50 7.98 -5.37
CA THR A 120 8.77 9.41 -5.56
C THR A 120 7.77 10.07 -6.52
N LYS A 121 7.52 9.44 -7.67
CA LYS A 121 6.55 9.92 -8.65
C LYS A 121 5.12 9.94 -8.10
N ASN A 122 4.72 8.91 -7.39
CA ASN A 122 3.36 8.75 -6.88
C ASN A 122 3.08 9.74 -5.75
N ILE A 123 4.06 10.04 -4.90
CA ILE A 123 3.97 11.11 -3.89
C ILE A 123 3.66 12.45 -4.56
N ALA A 124 4.43 12.82 -5.58
CA ALA A 124 4.18 14.05 -6.33
C ALA A 124 2.78 14.03 -6.99
N THR A 125 2.37 12.87 -7.51
CA THR A 125 1.05 12.68 -8.13
C THR A 125 -0.09 12.83 -7.10
N VAL A 126 0.07 12.33 -5.87
CA VAL A 126 -0.93 12.53 -4.81
C VAL A 126 -1.06 14.02 -4.50
N THR A 127 0.06 14.73 -4.33
CA THR A 127 0.04 16.17 -4.03
C THR A 127 -0.72 16.97 -5.09
N THR A 128 -0.62 16.60 -6.37
CA THR A 128 -1.34 17.29 -7.45
C THR A 128 -2.76 16.77 -7.65
N ALA A 129 -2.96 15.45 -7.72
CA ALA A 129 -4.26 14.85 -8.01
C ALA A 129 -5.26 14.94 -6.85
N CYS A 130 -4.77 15.06 -5.61
CA CYS A 130 -5.61 15.21 -4.43
C CYS A 130 -5.79 16.66 -3.99
N ALA A 131 -5.22 17.62 -4.72
CA ALA A 131 -5.40 19.03 -4.41
C ALA A 131 -6.89 19.42 -4.59
N ASN A 132 -7.51 19.89 -3.50
CA ASN A 132 -8.91 20.34 -3.48
C ASN A 132 -9.94 19.28 -3.90
N VAL A 133 -9.62 18.00 -3.77
CA VAL A 133 -10.55 16.91 -4.01
C VAL A 133 -11.54 16.81 -2.86
N ASP A 134 -12.83 16.68 -3.20
CA ASP A 134 -13.89 16.40 -2.23
C ASP A 134 -13.87 14.93 -1.82
N SER A 135 -13.51 14.66 -0.57
CA SER A 135 -13.49 13.30 -0.02
C SER A 135 -14.87 12.67 0.11
N ALA A 136 -15.95 13.45 0.04
CA ALA A 136 -17.31 12.90 0.00
C ALA A 136 -17.60 12.11 -1.29
N LEU A 137 -16.77 12.30 -2.32
CA LEU A 137 -16.88 11.60 -3.61
C LEU A 137 -16.00 10.34 -3.69
N PHE A 138 -15.37 9.93 -2.59
CA PHE A 138 -14.56 8.72 -2.55
C PHE A 138 -15.42 7.46 -2.65
N ILE A 139 -14.96 6.52 -3.48
CA ILE A 139 -15.55 5.18 -3.58
C ILE A 139 -15.08 4.31 -2.42
N GLN A 140 -15.95 3.40 -1.97
CA GLN A 140 -15.74 2.47 -0.84
C GLN A 140 -15.50 1.05 -1.36
#